data_AF-A7RU75-F1
#
_entry.id   AF-A7RU75-F1
#
_cell.length_a   1.000
_cell.length_b   1.000
_cell.length_c   1.000
_cell.angle_alpha   90.00
_cell.angle_beta   90.00
_cell.angle_gamma   90.00
#
_symmetry.space_group_name_H-M   'P 1'
#
loop_
_entity.id
_entity.type
_entity.pdbx_description
1 polymer ?
#
loop_
_entity_poly.entity_id
_entity_poly.type
_entity_poly.pdbx_seq_one_letter_code
_entity_poly.pdbx_strand_id
1 'polypeptide(L)'
;QNRRIEWDQNRRIGWDQHRRIGWDQNRRIGWDQNRRIEWDQNRRIEWDQNRRIEWDQNRRIGWDQHRRIGWDQNRRIGWDQNRRIEWDQNRRIEWDQNRRIEWDQHRRIEWDQHRRIEWDQNRRIGWDQHRRIGWDQNRRIEWDQNRRIEWDQNRRIERIEWDQNRRIEWDQNRRIEWDQHRRIGWDQHRRIGWDQHRRIGWDQHRRIEWDQHRRIGWDQNRRIGWDQHRRIGWDQHRRIGWDQNRRIGWDQNRRIGWDQHRRIGWDQHRRIEWDQNRRIEWDQHRRIGWDQNRRIEWDQNRRIEWDQNRRI
;
A
#
# COMPACT_ATOMS: atom_id res chain seq x y z
N GLN A 1 -17.48 44.12 15.25
CA GLN A 1 -17.97 43.68 16.58
C GLN A 1 -18.13 42.15 16.55
N ASN A 2 -17.35 41.40 17.35
CA ASN A 2 -17.52 39.94 17.49
C ASN A 2 -18.80 39.68 18.30
N ARG A 3 -19.92 39.42 17.63
CA ARG A 3 -21.16 39.01 18.31
C ARG A 3 -21.02 37.55 18.72
N ARG A 4 -21.03 37.29 20.04
CA ARG A 4 -21.20 35.94 20.58
C ARG A 4 -22.68 35.62 20.51
N ILE A 5 -23.03 34.59 19.76
CA ILE A 5 -24.40 34.11 19.61
C ILE A 5 -24.46 32.76 20.30
N GLU A 6 -25.38 32.60 21.24
CA GLU A 6 -25.51 31.34 21.96
C GLU A 6 -26.17 30.28 21.08
N TRP A 7 -27.25 30.67 20.38
CA TRP A 7 -28.04 29.82 19.49
C TRP A 7 -28.34 30.51 18.16
N ASP A 8 -28.06 29.85 17.04
CA ASP A 8 -28.45 30.28 15.69
C ASP A 8 -29.10 29.11 14.95
N GLN A 9 -30.34 29.27 14.48
CA GLN A 9 -31.11 28.15 13.92
C GLN A 9 -31.95 28.57 12.71
N ASN A 10 -32.21 27.59 11.83
CA ASN A 10 -33.24 27.66 10.77
C ASN A 10 -33.08 28.85 9.82
N ARG A 11 -31.84 29.15 9.43
CA ARG A 11 -31.56 30.30 8.57
C ARG A 11 -31.20 29.92 7.14
N ARG A 12 -31.79 30.66 6.20
CA ARG A 12 -31.36 30.73 4.81
C ARG A 12 -30.75 32.11 4.57
N ILE A 13 -29.44 32.16 4.34
CA ILE A 13 -28.70 33.43 4.23
C ILE A 13 -27.78 33.38 3.03
N GLY A 14 -27.65 34.48 2.29
CA GLY A 14 -26.68 34.58 1.20
C GLY A 14 -25.24 34.58 1.71
N TRP A 15 -24.95 35.39 2.72
CA TRP A 15 -23.62 35.58 3.30
C TRP A 15 -23.67 35.55 4.82
N ASP A 16 -22.70 34.88 5.44
CA ASP A 16 -22.49 34.90 6.87
C ASP A 16 -21.00 34.96 7.23
N GLN A 17 -20.64 35.81 8.19
CA GLN A 17 -19.24 36.08 8.54
C GLN A 17 -19.03 36.42 10.01
N HIS A 18 -17.83 36.14 10.50
CA HIS A 18 -17.28 36.67 11.77
C HIS A 18 -18.14 36.39 13.02
N ARG A 19 -18.59 35.14 13.18
CA ARG A 19 -19.39 34.71 14.32
C ARG A 19 -18.65 33.76 15.24
N ARG A 20 -18.85 33.97 16.54
CA ARG A 20 -18.65 32.94 17.58
C ARG A 20 -20.02 32.43 17.97
N ILE A 21 -20.31 31.17 17.67
CA ILE A 21 -21.62 30.57 17.94
C ILE A 21 -21.43 29.39 18.90
N GLY A 22 -22.23 29.31 19.96
CA GLY A 22 -22.30 28.09 20.77
C GLY A 22 -22.89 26.97 19.93
N TRP A 23 -24.14 27.15 19.52
CA TRP A 23 -24.90 26.16 18.79
C TRP A 23 -25.46 26.67 17.46
N ASP A 24 -25.12 26.01 16.36
CA ASP A 24 -25.60 26.34 15.02
C ASP A 24 -26.32 25.16 14.37
N GLN A 25 -27.55 25.39 13.90
CA GLN A 25 -28.39 24.33 13.38
C GLN A 25 -29.19 24.69 12.13
N ASN A 26 -29.36 23.69 11.26
CA ASN A 26 -30.29 23.72 10.12
C ASN A 26 -30.08 24.94 9.22
N ARG A 27 -28.86 25.10 8.71
CA ARG A 27 -28.51 26.27 7.88
C ARG A 27 -28.33 25.96 6.41
N ARG A 28 -28.85 26.87 5.59
CA ARG A 28 -28.61 26.93 4.13
C ARG A 28 -27.93 28.24 3.80
N ILE A 29 -26.69 28.18 3.36
CA ILE A 29 -25.84 29.36 3.22
C ILE A 29 -25.17 29.35 1.86
N GLY A 30 -25.14 30.48 1.17
CA GLY A 30 -24.30 30.64 -0.02
C GLY A 30 -22.84 30.63 0.40
N TRP A 31 -22.45 31.66 1.16
CA TRP A 31 -21.07 31.88 1.57
C TRP A 31 -20.93 32.01 3.10
N ASP A 32 -20.08 31.19 3.71
CA ASP A 32 -19.76 31.24 5.15
C ASP A 32 -18.26 31.45 5.39
N GLN A 33 -17.90 32.37 6.28
CA GLN A 33 -16.49 32.69 6.54
C GLN A 33 -16.19 33.00 8.01
N ASN A 34 -14.98 32.60 8.43
CA ASN A 34 -14.38 33.04 9.69
C ASN A 34 -15.26 32.72 10.90
N ARG A 35 -15.63 31.45 11.06
CA ARG A 35 -16.50 31.00 12.16
C ARG A 35 -15.78 30.16 13.21
N ARG A 36 -16.16 30.41 14.46
CA ARG A 36 -15.83 29.55 15.61
C ARG A 36 -17.12 29.03 16.22
N ILE A 37 -17.26 27.72 16.25
CA ILE A 37 -18.51 27.07 16.61
C ILE A 37 -18.20 25.92 17.55
N GLU A 38 -18.94 25.83 18.64
CA GLU A 38 -18.82 24.68 19.53
C GLU A 38 -19.52 23.49 18.88
N TRP A 39 -20.76 23.67 18.48
CA TRP A 39 -21.55 22.61 17.89
C TRP A 39 -22.29 23.04 16.61
N ASP A 40 -22.07 22.31 15.53
CA ASP A 40 -22.65 22.57 14.22
C ASP A 40 -23.41 21.36 13.67
N GLN A 41 -24.65 21.58 13.27
CA GLN A 41 -25.50 20.51 12.75
C GLN A 41 -26.31 20.89 11.52
N ASN A 42 -26.42 19.92 10.61
CA ASN A 42 -27.33 19.95 9.46
C ASN A 42 -27.12 21.17 8.56
N ARG A 43 -25.92 21.31 7.99
CA ARG A 43 -25.60 22.45 7.11
C ARG A 43 -25.49 22.09 5.64
N ARG A 44 -26.04 22.98 4.83
CA ARG A 44 -25.84 23.03 3.38
C ARG A 44 -25.18 24.35 3.03
N ILE A 45 -23.97 24.29 2.50
CA ILE A 45 -23.19 25.48 2.18
C ILE A 45 -22.63 25.34 0.77
N GLU A 46 -22.65 26.41 -0.02
CA GLU A 46 -21.98 26.39 -1.32
C GLU A 46 -20.47 26.58 -1.14
N TRP A 47 -20.08 27.63 -0.40
CA TRP A 47 -18.70 27.97 -0.09
C TRP A 47 -18.48 28.21 1.40
N ASP A 48 -17.48 27.53 1.96
CA ASP A 48 -17.12 27.67 3.36
C ASP A 48 -15.61 27.85 3.53
N GLN A 49 -15.23 28.87 4.30
CA GLN A 49 -13.83 29.25 4.49
C GLN A 49 -13.52 29.56 5.97
N ASN A 50 -12.35 29.11 6.43
CA ASN A 50 -11.77 29.46 7.73
C ASN A 50 -12.69 29.13 8.92
N ARG A 51 -12.85 27.84 9.20
CA ARG A 51 -13.67 27.38 10.33
C ARG A 51 -12.90 26.65 11.41
N ARG A 52 -13.32 26.91 12.64
CA ARG A 52 -12.97 26.13 13.83
C ARG A 52 -14.24 25.60 14.46
N ILE A 53 -14.38 24.29 14.52
CA ILE A 53 -15.57 23.62 15.02
C ILE A 53 -15.13 22.58 16.04
N GLU A 54 -15.80 22.46 17.18
CA GLU A 54 -15.50 21.35 18.09
C GLU A 54 -16.22 20.08 17.63
N TRP A 55 -17.52 20.19 17.38
CA TRP A 55 -18.38 19.10 16.90
C TRP A 55 -19.13 19.50 15.63
N ASP A 56 -18.95 18.71 14.56
CA ASP A 56 -19.57 18.94 13.27
C ASP A 56 -20.34 17.70 12.79
N GLN A 57 -21.62 17.87 12.48
CA GLN A 57 -22.51 16.76 12.11
C GLN A 57 -23.38 17.10 10.89
N ASN A 58 -23.46 16.13 9.97
CA ASN A 58 -24.36 16.13 8.82
C ASN A 58 -24.19 17.36 7.91
N ARG A 59 -23.13 17.36 7.09
CA ARG A 59 -22.87 18.49 6.19
C ARG A 59 -22.78 18.15 4.73
N ARG A 60 -23.29 19.08 3.93
CA ARG A 60 -23.15 19.10 2.47
C ARG A 60 -22.55 20.41 2.06
N ILE A 61 -21.34 20.37 1.52
CA ILE A 61 -20.61 21.57 1.12
C ILE A 61 -20.16 21.44 -0.34
N GLY A 62 -20.30 22.49 -1.14
CA GLY A 62 -19.70 22.52 -2.48
C GLY A 62 -18.18 22.59 -2.37
N TRP A 63 -17.71 23.68 -1.78
CA TRP A 63 -16.29 23.99 -1.57
C TRP A 63 -15.97 24.30 -0.11
N ASP A 64 -14.96 23.62 0.42
CA ASP A 64 -14.46 23.79 1.77
C ASP A 64 -12.97 24.14 1.80
N GLN A 65 -12.62 25.22 2.51
CA GLN A 65 -11.23 25.63 2.68
C GLN A 65 -10.91 25.97 4.15
N HIS A 66 -9.74 25.53 4.59
CA HIS A 66 -9.15 25.87 5.90
C HIS A 66 -10.06 25.55 7.09
N ARG A 67 -10.14 24.26 7.43
CA ARG A 67 -10.88 23.82 8.63
C ARG A 67 -10.01 23.17 9.69
N ARG A 68 -10.40 23.44 10.94
CA ARG A 68 -9.99 22.70 12.13
C ARG A 68 -11.23 22.20 12.83
N ILE A 69 -11.36 20.89 12.95
CA ILE A 69 -12.51 20.26 13.59
C ILE A 69 -12.00 19.30 14.66
N GLY A 70 -12.62 19.27 15.84
CA GLY A 70 -12.36 18.19 16.80
C GLY A 70 -12.95 16.90 16.25
N TRP A 71 -14.28 16.86 16.17
CA TRP A 71 -15.02 15.70 15.72
C TRP A 71 -15.93 16.02 14.53
N ASP A 72 -15.84 15.21 13.47
CA ASP A 72 -16.60 15.40 12.24
C ASP A 72 -17.32 14.11 11.82
N GLN A 73 -18.62 14.19 11.56
CA GLN A 73 -19.41 13.04 11.15
C GLN A 73 -20.38 13.35 10.00
N ASN A 74 -20.50 12.38 9.08
CA ASN A 74 -21.46 12.36 7.99
C ASN A 74 -21.33 13.56 7.06
N ARG A 75 -20.22 13.64 6.32
CA ARG A 75 -19.99 14.71 5.36
C ARG A 75 -20.00 14.29 3.92
N ARG A 76 -20.55 15.18 3.09
CA ARG A 76 -20.47 15.16 1.64
C ARG A 76 -19.91 16.48 1.15
N ILE A 77 -18.81 16.43 0.43
CA ILE A 77 -18.10 17.62 -0.02
C ILE A 77 -17.74 17.43 -1.49
N GLY A 78 -17.91 18.44 -2.33
CA GLY A 78 -17.34 18.41 -3.68
C GLY A 78 -15.82 18.53 -3.59
N TRP A 79 -15.36 19.69 -3.14
CA TRP A 79 -13.95 20.00 -3.02
C TRP A 79 -13.55 20.43 -1.61
N ASP A 80 -12.44 19.88 -1.12
CA ASP A 80 -11.97 20.11 0.23
C ASP A 80 -10.46 20.38 0.28
N GLN A 81 -10.05 21.43 0.99
CA GLN A 81 -8.65 21.82 1.07
C GLN A 81 -8.23 22.30 2.46
N ASN A 82 -7.02 21.90 2.84
CA ASN A 82 -6.31 22.35 4.05
C ASN A 82 -7.09 22.06 5.32
N ARG A 83 -7.17 20.77 5.67
CA ARG A 83 -7.93 20.31 6.83
C ARG A 83 -7.11 19.69 7.93
N ARG A 84 -7.53 19.97 9.16
CA ARG A 84 -7.08 19.30 10.37
C ARG A 84 -8.28 18.80 11.15
N ILE A 85 -8.32 17.51 11.44
CA ILE A 85 -9.40 16.89 12.19
C ILE A 85 -8.77 15.94 13.21
N GLU A 86 -9.30 15.89 14.42
CA GLU A 86 -8.89 14.85 15.37
C GLU A 86 -9.57 13.53 14.99
N TRP A 87 -10.90 13.56 14.89
CA TRP A 87 -11.69 12.38 14.57
C TRP A 87 -12.70 12.60 13.45
N ASP A 88 -12.70 11.70 12.49
CA ASP A 88 -13.48 11.83 11.26
C ASP A 88 -14.22 10.55 10.90
N GLN A 89 -15.53 10.65 10.68
CA GLN A 89 -16.40 9.52 10.37
C GLN A 89 -17.32 9.76 9.17
N ASN A 90 -17.45 8.73 8.34
CA ASN A 90 -18.45 8.65 7.27
C ASN A 90 -18.35 9.82 6.28
N ARG A 91 -17.27 9.86 5.52
CA ARG A 91 -17.05 10.90 4.51
C ARG A 91 -17.17 10.43 3.08
N ARG A 92 -17.75 11.31 2.27
CA ARG A 92 -17.76 11.24 0.81
C ARG A 92 -17.25 12.54 0.22
N ILE A 93 -16.22 12.46 -0.60
CA ILE A 93 -15.57 13.64 -1.20
C ILE A 93 -15.20 13.32 -2.62
N GLU A 94 -15.35 14.28 -3.53
CA GLU A 94 -14.84 14.11 -4.90
C GLU A 94 -13.34 14.43 -4.91
N TRP A 95 -12.96 15.61 -4.41
CA TRP A 95 -11.57 16.05 -4.33
C TRP A 95 -11.16 16.49 -2.93
N ASP A 96 -10.05 15.94 -2.43
CA ASP A 96 -9.47 16.35 -1.15
C ASP A 96 -7.96 16.63 -1.27
N GLN A 97 -7.53 17.76 -0.71
CA GLN A 97 -6.15 18.23 -0.75
C GLN A 97 -5.65 18.69 0.63
N ASN A 98 -4.45 18.26 1.01
CA ASN A 98 -3.75 18.69 2.23
C ASN A 98 -4.53 18.40 3.52
N ARG A 99 -4.61 17.12 3.88
CA ARG A 99 -5.28 16.67 5.11
C ARG A 99 -4.30 16.23 6.19
N ARG A 100 -4.66 16.53 7.43
CA ARG A 100 -4.09 15.91 8.63
C ARG A 100 -5.21 15.41 9.53
N ILE A 101 -5.23 14.11 9.81
CA ILE A 101 -6.28 13.50 10.63
C ILE A 101 -5.63 12.53 11.60
N GLU A 102 -6.09 12.48 12.85
CA GLU A 102 -5.61 11.47 13.78
C GLU A 102 -6.33 10.14 13.50
N TRP A 103 -7.66 10.16 13.58
CA TRP A 103 -8.52 9.00 13.38
C TRP A 103 -9.50 9.19 12.25
N ASP A 104 -9.49 8.28 11.29
CA ASP A 104 -10.40 8.34 10.16
C ASP A 104 -11.09 7.01 9.87
N GLN A 105 -12.42 7.03 9.83
CA GLN A 105 -13.25 5.86 9.66
C GLN A 105 -14.27 6.04 8.53
N HIS A 106 -14.39 5.02 7.68
CA HIS A 106 -15.40 4.91 6.62
C HIS A 106 -15.36 6.07 5.61
N ARG A 107 -14.44 5.97 4.66
CA ARG A 107 -14.26 7.00 3.63
C ARG A 107 -14.43 6.51 2.22
N ARG A 108 -14.98 7.40 1.39
CA ARG A 108 -15.02 7.28 -0.07
C ARG A 108 -14.56 8.58 -0.69
N ILE A 109 -13.45 8.52 -1.43
CA ILE A 109 -12.85 9.70 -2.05
C ILE A 109 -12.48 9.35 -3.49
N GLU A 110 -12.76 10.23 -4.44
CA GLU A 110 -12.36 9.97 -5.83
C GLU A 110 -10.87 10.31 -6.01
N TRP A 111 -10.49 11.52 -5.60
CA TRP A 111 -9.11 12.03 -5.69
C TRP A 111 -8.63 12.56 -4.36
N ASP A 112 -7.48 12.05 -3.89
CA ASP A 112 -6.83 12.52 -2.68
C ASP A 112 -5.36 12.90 -2.93
N GLN A 113 -4.97 14.07 -2.44
CA GLN A 113 -3.61 14.57 -2.52
C GLN A 113 -3.10 15.06 -1.17
N HIS A 114 -1.87 14.65 -0.83
CA HIS A 114 -1.13 15.11 0.35
C HIS A 114 -1.85 14.85 1.68
N ARG A 115 -1.77 13.60 2.12
CA ARG A 115 -2.45 13.14 3.32
C ARG A 115 -1.47 12.68 4.39
N ARG A 116 -1.75 13.06 5.64
CA ARG A 116 -1.13 12.50 6.85
C ARG A 116 -2.19 12.01 7.80
N ILE A 117 -2.19 10.71 8.10
CA ILE A 117 -3.16 10.12 9.02
C ILE A 117 -2.47 9.20 10.01
N GLU A 118 -2.85 9.24 11.28
CA GLU A 118 -2.29 8.28 12.24
C GLU A 118 -2.96 6.92 12.08
N TRP A 119 -4.29 6.90 12.03
CA TRP A 119 -5.07 5.69 11.90
C TRP A 119 -6.22 5.81 10.89
N ASP A 120 -6.28 4.87 9.95
CA ASP A 120 -7.23 4.87 8.83
C ASP A 120 -7.93 3.52 8.70
N GLN A 121 -9.26 3.52 8.73
CA GLN A 121 -10.09 2.33 8.59
C GLN A 121 -11.14 2.44 7.49
N ASN A 122 -11.31 1.32 6.78
CA ASN A 122 -12.42 1.08 5.85
C ASN A 122 -12.51 2.15 4.76
N ARG A 123 -11.46 2.23 3.95
CA ARG A 123 -11.32 3.27 2.95
C ARG A 123 -11.48 2.75 1.52
N ARG A 124 -12.17 3.56 0.69
CA ARG A 124 -12.22 3.41 -0.76
C ARG A 124 -11.73 4.70 -1.42
N ILE A 125 -10.64 4.63 -2.19
CA ILE A 125 -10.15 5.75 -2.99
C ILE A 125 -10.03 5.34 -4.46
N GLY A 126 -10.41 6.22 -5.40
CA GLY A 126 -10.04 6.05 -6.80
C GLY A 126 -8.53 6.23 -6.95
N TRP A 127 -8.07 7.46 -6.74
CA TRP A 127 -6.68 7.85 -6.88
C TRP A 127 -6.11 8.57 -5.65
N ASP A 128 -4.93 8.14 -5.20
CA ASP A 128 -4.25 8.67 -4.01
C ASP A 128 -2.79 9.04 -4.30
N GLN A 129 -2.39 10.26 -3.94
CA GLN A 129 -1.02 10.76 -4.06
C GLN A 129 -0.45 11.28 -2.74
N HIS A 130 0.82 10.94 -2.52
CA HIS A 130 1.64 11.50 -1.44
C HIS A 130 1.05 11.27 -0.05
N ARG A 131 1.02 10.01 0.34
CA ARG A 131 0.42 9.59 1.60
C ARG A 131 1.42 9.17 2.65
N ARG A 132 1.16 9.58 3.90
CA ARG A 132 1.81 9.06 5.10
C ARG A 132 0.76 8.58 6.08
N ILE A 133 0.78 7.30 6.42
CA ILE A 133 -0.12 6.72 7.42
C ILE A 133 0.68 5.94 8.47
N GLY A 134 0.29 6.05 9.74
CA GLY A 134 0.77 5.13 10.78
C GLY A 134 0.18 3.74 10.54
N TRP A 135 -1.12 3.61 10.75
CA TRP A 135 -1.86 2.35 10.59
C TRP A 135 -3.02 2.46 9.61
N ASP A 136 -3.11 1.50 8.68
CA ASP A 136 -4.12 1.47 7.60
C ASP A 136 -4.75 0.08 7.50
N GLN A 137 -6.08 0.00 7.62
CA GLN A 137 -6.81 -1.27 7.58
C GLN A 137 -8.00 -1.23 6.62
N ASN A 138 -8.21 -2.35 5.92
CA ASN A 138 -9.35 -2.59 5.03
C ASN A 138 -9.45 -1.53 3.92
N ARG A 139 -8.38 -1.42 3.15
CA ARG A 139 -8.25 -0.45 2.08
C ARG A 139 -8.58 -1.05 0.72
N ARG A 140 -9.31 -0.27 -0.10
CA ARG A 140 -9.52 -0.49 -1.53
C ARG A 140 -9.08 0.76 -2.29
N ILE A 141 -8.11 0.63 -3.19
CA ILE A 141 -7.59 1.71 -4.02
C ILE A 141 -7.45 1.24 -5.48
N GLU A 142 -7.67 2.14 -6.45
CA GLU A 142 -7.44 1.85 -7.88
C GLU A 142 -6.07 2.35 -8.34
N TRP A 143 -5.56 3.46 -7.79
CA TRP A 143 -4.20 3.93 -8.05
C TRP A 143 -3.59 4.62 -6.84
N ASP A 144 -2.33 4.29 -6.53
CA ASP A 144 -1.60 4.86 -5.39
C ASP A 144 -0.17 5.21 -5.79
N GLN A 145 0.28 6.43 -5.45
CA GLN A 145 1.64 6.87 -5.71
C GLN A 145 2.28 7.57 -4.51
N ASN A 146 3.56 7.26 -4.29
CA ASN A 146 4.42 7.89 -3.29
C ASN A 146 3.90 7.70 -1.87
N ARG A 147 3.89 6.44 -1.43
CA ARG A 147 3.32 6.05 -0.15
C ARG A 147 4.35 5.69 0.91
N ARG A 148 4.09 6.13 2.14
CA ARG A 148 4.76 5.64 3.36
C ARG A 148 3.73 5.17 4.38
N ILE A 149 3.80 3.91 4.78
CA ILE A 149 2.94 3.34 5.82
C ILE A 149 3.80 2.57 6.83
N GLU A 150 3.49 2.66 8.12
CA GLU A 150 4.11 1.80 9.11
C GLU A 150 3.46 0.41 9.07
N TRP A 151 2.15 0.34 9.27
CA TRP A 151 1.36 -0.89 9.25
C TRP A 151 0.21 -0.85 8.22
N ASP A 152 0.19 -1.82 7.30
CA ASP A 152 -0.84 -1.99 6.26
C ASP A 152 -1.48 -3.38 6.39
N GLN A 153 -2.77 -3.44 6.75
CA GLN A 153 -3.51 -4.69 6.91
C GLN A 153 -4.72 -4.80 5.97
N ASN A 154 -4.92 -5.99 5.41
CA ASN A 154 -6.09 -6.36 4.61
C ASN A 154 -6.31 -5.41 3.43
N ARG A 155 -5.33 -5.36 2.53
CA ARG A 155 -5.47 -4.62 1.29
C ARG A 155 -6.07 -5.51 0.20
N ARG A 156 -7.31 -5.19 -0.18
CA ARG A 156 -8.03 -5.87 -1.27
C ARG A 156 -8.39 -4.88 -2.38
N ILE A 157 -8.14 -5.32 -3.61
CA ILE A 157 -8.48 -4.58 -4.83
C ILE A 157 -9.38 -5.44 -5.71
N GLU A 158 -10.29 -4.78 -6.44
CA GLU A 158 -11.38 -5.43 -7.16
C GLU A 158 -11.36 -5.23 -8.69
N ARG A 159 -10.47 -4.39 -9.26
CA ARG A 159 -10.46 -4.13 -10.71
C ARG A 159 -9.08 -4.25 -11.34
N ILE A 160 -8.34 -3.14 -11.43
CA ILE A 160 -6.99 -3.04 -12.03
C ILE A 160 -6.28 -1.97 -11.22
N GLU A 161 -5.13 -2.28 -10.61
CA GLU A 161 -4.41 -1.32 -9.77
C GLU A 161 -2.93 -1.26 -10.06
N TRP A 162 -2.45 -0.02 -10.11
CA TRP A 162 -1.04 0.36 -10.15
C TRP A 162 -0.65 1.00 -8.82
N ASP A 163 0.44 0.51 -8.24
CA ASP A 163 1.04 1.11 -7.05
C ASP A 163 2.51 1.44 -7.30
N GLN A 164 2.88 2.70 -7.07
CA GLN A 164 4.21 3.21 -7.38
C GLN A 164 4.88 3.85 -6.15
N ASN A 165 6.17 3.56 -5.97
CA ASN A 165 7.04 4.18 -4.96
C ASN A 165 6.53 4.02 -3.53
N ARG A 166 6.67 2.81 -2.99
CA ARG A 166 6.20 2.50 -1.64
C ARG A 166 7.31 2.20 -0.66
N ARG A 167 7.07 2.64 0.56
CA ARG A 167 7.83 2.23 1.75
C ARG A 167 6.87 1.78 2.83
N ILE A 168 6.96 0.52 3.23
CA ILE A 168 6.11 -0.06 4.28
C ILE A 168 6.97 -0.83 5.26
N GLU A 169 6.68 -0.72 6.55
CA GLU A 169 7.37 -1.53 7.54
C GLU A 169 6.75 -2.93 7.63
N TRP A 170 5.43 -2.99 7.81
CA TRP A 170 4.64 -4.22 7.86
C TRP A 170 3.46 -4.21 6.89
N ASP A 171 3.39 -5.20 6.00
CA ASP A 171 2.32 -5.39 5.01
C ASP A 171 1.71 -6.79 5.17
N GLN A 172 0.40 -6.88 5.40
CA GLN A 172 -0.30 -8.16 5.63
C GLN A 172 -1.54 -8.29 4.76
N ASN A 173 -1.74 -9.49 4.18
CA ASN A 173 -2.92 -9.87 3.42
C ASN A 173 -3.17 -8.96 2.22
N ARG A 174 -2.30 -9.10 1.23
CA ARG A 174 -2.24 -8.15 0.12
C ARG A 174 -2.45 -8.80 -1.24
N ARG A 175 -3.30 -8.18 -2.06
CA ARG A 175 -3.55 -8.58 -3.45
C ARG A 175 -3.46 -7.38 -4.37
N ILE A 176 -2.51 -7.35 -5.32
CA ILE A 176 -2.32 -6.24 -6.28
C ILE A 176 -2.02 -6.78 -7.67
N GLU A 177 -2.45 -6.08 -8.72
CA GLU A 177 -2.09 -6.44 -10.08
C GLU A 177 -0.69 -5.96 -10.47
N TRP A 178 -0.41 -4.65 -10.39
CA TRP A 178 0.87 -4.04 -10.73
C TRP A 178 1.48 -3.26 -9.58
N ASP A 179 2.75 -3.50 -9.27
CA ASP A 179 3.44 -2.68 -8.28
C ASP A 179 4.93 -2.49 -8.57
N GLN A 180 5.35 -1.22 -8.55
CA GLN A 180 6.66 -0.72 -8.92
C GLN A 180 7.36 -0.01 -7.75
N HIS A 181 8.67 -0.23 -7.63
CA HIS A 181 9.55 0.46 -6.69
C HIS A 181 9.14 0.33 -5.23
N ARG A 182 9.52 -0.81 -4.64
CA ARG A 182 9.16 -1.14 -3.26
C ARG A 182 10.32 -1.31 -2.32
N ARG A 183 10.09 -0.85 -1.09
CA ARG A 183 10.85 -1.22 0.09
C ARG A 183 9.88 -1.66 1.17
N ILE A 184 9.94 -2.93 1.57
CA ILE A 184 9.09 -3.48 2.62
C ILE A 184 9.97 -4.11 3.70
N GLY A 185 9.71 -3.84 4.98
CA GLY A 185 10.38 -4.50 6.09
C GLY A 185 9.98 -5.98 6.15
N TRP A 186 8.69 -6.20 6.39
CA TRP A 186 8.05 -7.51 6.50
C TRP A 186 6.77 -7.57 5.66
N ASP A 187 6.58 -8.65 4.91
CA ASP A 187 5.42 -8.88 4.03
C ASP A 187 4.86 -10.30 4.28
N GLN A 188 3.56 -10.43 4.52
CA GLN A 188 2.89 -11.72 4.68
C GLN A 188 1.62 -11.84 3.85
N HIS A 189 1.42 -13.04 3.29
CA HIS A 189 0.24 -13.43 2.54
C HIS A 189 -0.03 -12.52 1.36
N ARG A 190 0.80 -12.68 0.35
CA ARG A 190 0.79 -11.80 -0.80
C ARG A 190 0.51 -12.52 -2.11
N ARG A 191 -0.33 -11.89 -2.93
CA ARG A 191 -0.61 -12.28 -4.32
C ARG A 191 -0.41 -11.09 -5.25
N ILE A 192 0.49 -11.20 -6.22
CA ILE A 192 0.70 -10.14 -7.21
C ILE A 192 0.75 -10.67 -8.65
N GLY A 193 0.16 -9.94 -9.59
CA GLY A 193 0.38 -10.18 -11.02
C GLY A 193 1.83 -9.86 -11.38
N TRP A 194 2.18 -8.58 -11.41
CA TRP A 194 3.50 -8.07 -11.78
C TRP A 194 4.16 -7.21 -10.68
N ASP A 195 5.44 -7.50 -10.41
CA ASP A 195 6.28 -6.79 -9.44
C ASP A 195 7.59 -6.32 -10.09
N GLN A 196 7.92 -5.04 -9.97
CA GLN A 196 9.19 -4.50 -10.47
C GLN A 196 9.94 -3.69 -9.41
N HIS A 197 11.26 -3.90 -9.34
CA HIS A 197 12.19 -3.18 -8.50
C HIS A 197 11.85 -3.24 -7.01
N ARG A 198 12.29 -4.33 -6.38
CA ARG A 198 11.91 -4.61 -5.02
C ARG A 198 13.05 -4.87 -4.06
N ARG A 199 12.90 -4.35 -2.83
CA ARG A 199 13.70 -4.68 -1.66
C ARG A 199 12.80 -5.11 -0.51
N ILE A 200 13.12 -6.24 0.11
CA ILE A 200 12.37 -6.78 1.26
C ILE A 200 13.35 -7.27 2.30
N GLY A 201 13.08 -7.00 3.58
CA GLY A 201 13.74 -7.69 4.67
C GLY A 201 13.29 -9.15 4.74
N TRP A 202 12.01 -9.34 5.03
CA TRP A 202 11.38 -10.63 5.27
C TRP A 202 10.09 -10.81 4.46
N ASP A 203 9.87 -11.98 3.89
CA ASP A 203 8.65 -12.32 3.16
C ASP A 203 8.14 -13.72 3.51
N GLN A 204 6.83 -13.81 3.76
CA GLN A 204 6.17 -15.06 4.08
C GLN A 204 4.93 -15.29 3.20
N HIS A 205 4.84 -16.46 2.58
CA HIS A 205 3.68 -16.89 1.77
C HIS A 205 3.37 -15.96 0.60
N ARG A 206 4.14 -16.14 -0.47
CA ARG A 206 4.03 -15.32 -1.68
C ARG A 206 3.62 -16.12 -2.91
N ARG A 207 2.74 -15.51 -3.70
CA ARG A 207 2.43 -15.92 -5.08
C ARG A 207 2.58 -14.74 -6.02
N ILE A 208 3.40 -14.89 -7.06
CA ILE A 208 3.59 -13.84 -8.08
C ILE A 208 3.62 -14.44 -9.47
N GLU A 209 3.01 -13.79 -10.46
CA GLU A 209 3.09 -14.25 -11.85
C GLU A 209 4.40 -13.83 -12.48
N TRP A 210 4.72 -12.53 -12.40
CA TRP A 210 5.92 -11.91 -12.98
C TRP A 210 6.66 -11.02 -11.99
N ASP A 211 7.98 -11.16 -11.93
CA ASP A 211 8.83 -10.46 -10.99
C ASP A 211 10.15 -10.03 -11.64
N GLN A 212 10.47 -8.74 -11.53
CA GLN A 212 11.67 -8.14 -12.13
C GLN A 212 12.46 -7.36 -11.08
N HIS A 213 13.77 -7.62 -11.03
CA HIS A 213 14.75 -6.93 -10.19
C HIS A 213 14.42 -6.96 -8.70
N ARG A 214 14.85 -8.01 -8.03
CA ARG A 214 14.50 -8.28 -6.65
C ARG A 214 15.70 -8.48 -5.73
N ARG A 215 15.61 -7.90 -4.53
CA ARG A 215 16.51 -8.15 -3.40
C ARG A 215 15.70 -8.53 -2.17
N ILE A 216 15.97 -9.69 -1.60
CA ILE A 216 15.28 -10.19 -0.40
C ILE A 216 16.30 -10.66 0.63
N GLY A 217 16.12 -10.28 1.89
CA GLY A 217 16.90 -10.86 2.99
C GLY A 217 16.53 -12.33 3.20
N TRP A 218 15.26 -12.56 3.54
CA TRP A 218 14.69 -13.87 3.84
C TRP A 218 13.33 -14.05 3.17
N ASP A 219 13.08 -15.23 2.59
CA ASP A 219 11.83 -15.61 1.92
C ASP A 219 11.40 -17.01 2.33
N GLN A 220 10.13 -17.20 2.66
CA GLN A 220 9.54 -18.50 2.94
C GLN A 220 8.23 -18.74 2.18
N ASN A 221 8.11 -19.93 1.61
CA ASN A 221 6.93 -20.41 0.89
C ASN A 221 6.58 -19.53 -0.30
N ARG A 222 7.40 -19.63 -1.35
CA ARG A 222 7.27 -18.82 -2.56
C ARG A 222 6.82 -19.64 -3.77
N ARG A 223 5.86 -19.09 -4.54
CA ARG A 223 5.49 -19.58 -5.87
C ARG A 223 5.58 -18.44 -6.87
N ILE A 224 6.42 -18.59 -7.91
CA ILE A 224 6.54 -17.60 -8.98
C ILE A 224 6.40 -18.26 -10.37
N GLY A 225 5.67 -17.60 -11.27
CA GLY A 225 5.64 -17.97 -12.68
C GLY A 225 7.00 -17.70 -13.34
N TRP A 226 7.37 -16.42 -13.39
CA TRP A 226 8.60 -15.93 -13.99
C TRP A 226 9.33 -14.92 -13.09
N ASP A 227 10.65 -15.09 -12.92
CA ASP A 227 11.51 -14.19 -12.15
C ASP A 227 12.76 -13.82 -12.94
N GLN A 228 13.13 -12.54 -12.93
CA GLN A 228 14.33 -12.03 -13.58
C GLN A 228 15.13 -11.11 -12.66
N HIS A 229 16.43 -11.37 -12.60
CA HIS A 229 17.40 -10.62 -11.81
C HIS A 229 17.11 -10.62 -10.31
N ARG A 230 17.49 -11.73 -9.65
CA ARG A 230 17.23 -11.93 -8.22
C ARG A 230 18.50 -12.00 -7.39
N ARG A 231 18.47 -11.36 -6.20
CA ARG A 231 19.41 -11.60 -5.10
C ARG A 231 18.65 -11.95 -3.83
N ILE A 232 19.03 -13.05 -3.17
CA ILE A 232 18.45 -13.48 -1.91
C ILE A 232 19.55 -13.86 -0.92
N GLY A 233 19.39 -13.48 0.35
CA GLY A 233 20.15 -14.06 1.44
C GLY A 233 19.76 -15.52 1.68
N TRP A 234 18.51 -15.74 2.09
CA TRP A 234 17.97 -17.05 2.47
C TRP A 234 16.58 -17.29 1.85
N ASP A 235 16.34 -18.48 1.30
CA ASP A 235 15.06 -18.89 0.69
C ASP A 235 14.67 -20.30 1.19
N GLN A 236 13.43 -20.48 1.64
CA GLN A 236 12.90 -21.78 2.08
C GLN A 236 11.57 -22.09 1.38
N HIS A 237 11.49 -23.28 0.80
CA HIS A 237 10.34 -23.80 0.08
C HIS A 237 9.93 -22.91 -1.10
N ARG A 238 10.50 -23.24 -2.26
CA ARG A 238 10.29 -22.45 -3.47
C ARG A 238 9.87 -23.30 -4.65
N ARG A 239 8.90 -22.77 -5.41
CA ARG A 239 8.51 -23.27 -6.74
C ARG A 239 8.57 -22.14 -7.76
N ILE A 240 9.31 -22.36 -8.85
CA ILE A 240 9.36 -21.41 -9.97
C ILE A 240 9.13 -22.12 -11.30
N GLY A 241 8.37 -21.49 -12.20
CA GLY A 241 8.32 -21.89 -13.61
C GLY A 241 9.63 -21.59 -14.33
N TRP A 242 9.96 -20.30 -14.46
CA TRP A 242 11.17 -19.81 -15.12
C TRP A 242 11.94 -18.78 -14.26
N ASP A 243 13.27 -18.90 -14.19
CA ASP A 243 14.16 -17.99 -13.45
C ASP A 243 15.38 -17.62 -14.29
N GLN A 244 15.74 -16.34 -14.33
CA GLN A 244 16.94 -15.85 -15.03
C GLN A 244 17.77 -14.90 -14.16
N ASN A 245 19.08 -15.10 -14.20
CA ASN A 245 20.09 -14.25 -13.57
C ASN A 245 19.92 -14.14 -12.05
N ARG A 246 20.32 -15.19 -11.35
CA ARG A 246 20.08 -15.32 -9.91
C ARG A 246 21.34 -15.49 -9.08
N ARG A 247 21.33 -14.87 -7.89
CA ARG A 247 22.30 -15.08 -6.82
C ARG A 247 21.59 -15.41 -5.50
N ILE A 248 21.95 -16.53 -4.87
CA ILE A 248 21.45 -16.90 -3.54
C ILE A 248 22.60 -17.25 -2.61
N GLY A 249 22.53 -16.78 -1.36
CA GLY A 249 23.38 -17.27 -0.28
C GLY A 249 23.03 -18.71 0.10
N TRP A 250 21.81 -18.91 0.60
CA TRP A 250 21.31 -20.20 1.07
C TRP A 250 19.90 -20.52 0.56
N ASP A 251 19.67 -21.76 0.16
CA ASP A 251 18.38 -22.26 -0.36
C ASP A 251 18.03 -23.63 0.23
N GLN A 252 16.77 -23.82 0.66
CA GLN A 252 16.26 -25.11 1.11
C GLN A 252 14.94 -25.45 0.42
N ASN A 253 14.90 -26.66 -0.16
CA ASN A 253 13.72 -27.23 -0.80
C ASN A 253 13.20 -26.41 -1.98
N ARG A 254 13.76 -26.70 -3.16
CA ARG A 254 13.44 -25.96 -4.37
C ARG A 254 13.02 -26.84 -5.53
N ARG A 255 12.02 -26.36 -6.28
CA ARG A 255 11.60 -26.90 -7.58
C ARG A 255 11.60 -25.80 -8.63
N ILE A 256 12.27 -26.03 -9.75
CA ILE A 256 12.32 -25.10 -10.89
C ILE A 256 12.06 -25.86 -12.18
N GLY A 257 11.23 -25.31 -13.08
CA GLY A 257 11.16 -25.79 -14.46
C GLY A 257 12.45 -25.43 -15.20
N TRP A 258 12.64 -24.14 -15.47
CA TRP A 258 13.79 -23.60 -16.20
C TRP A 258 14.59 -22.58 -15.38
N ASP A 259 15.92 -22.73 -15.37
CA ASP A 259 16.85 -21.84 -14.67
C ASP A 259 18.01 -21.44 -15.62
N GLN A 260 18.26 -20.14 -15.78
CA GLN A 260 19.33 -19.61 -16.63
C GLN A 260 20.23 -18.65 -15.86
N HIS A 261 21.55 -18.89 -15.88
CA HIS A 261 22.58 -18.07 -15.21
C HIS A 261 22.40 -17.95 -13.70
N ARG A 262 23.07 -18.84 -12.97
CA ARG A 262 22.92 -18.90 -11.51
C ARG A 262 24.23 -19.03 -10.74
N ARG A 263 24.25 -18.37 -9.57
CA ARG A 263 25.25 -18.55 -8.52
C ARG A 263 24.59 -18.85 -7.18
N ILE A 264 25.01 -19.92 -6.51
CA ILE A 264 24.52 -20.31 -5.19
C ILE A 264 25.69 -20.64 -4.28
N GLY A 265 25.67 -20.11 -3.05
CA GLY A 265 26.57 -20.58 -1.99
C GLY A 265 26.19 -21.99 -1.59
N TRP A 266 25.03 -22.15 -0.95
CA TRP A 266 24.59 -23.43 -0.39
C TRP A 266 23.17 -23.83 -0.77
N ASP A 267 22.95 -25.11 -1.08
CA ASP A 267 21.61 -25.70 -1.33
C ASP A 267 21.46 -27.12 -0.76
N GLN A 268 20.34 -27.40 -0.10
CA GLN A 268 20.05 -28.72 0.47
C GLN A 268 19.38 -29.68 -0.51
N HIS A 269 18.28 -29.23 -1.11
CA HIS A 269 17.30 -30.12 -1.73
C HIS A 269 16.73 -29.46 -2.97
N ARG A 270 17.07 -30.01 -4.12
CA ARG A 270 16.71 -29.39 -5.38
C ARG A 270 16.22 -30.37 -6.44
N ARG A 271 15.17 -29.94 -7.14
CA ARG A 271 14.72 -30.52 -8.41
C ARG A 271 14.68 -29.44 -9.49
N ILE A 272 15.33 -29.69 -10.63
CA ILE A 272 15.29 -28.81 -11.80
C ILE A 272 15.01 -29.65 -13.05
N GLU A 273 14.14 -29.19 -13.96
CA GLU A 273 13.95 -29.85 -15.25
C GLU A 273 15.07 -29.47 -16.23
N TRP A 274 15.36 -28.17 -16.37
CA TRP A 274 16.43 -27.64 -17.24
C TRP A 274 17.24 -26.53 -16.56
N ASP A 275 18.58 -26.63 -16.60
CA ASP A 275 19.50 -25.63 -16.02
C ASP A 275 20.65 -25.31 -16.98
N GLN A 276 20.95 -24.02 -17.16
CA GLN A 276 22.03 -23.54 -18.02
C GLN A 276 22.90 -22.49 -17.31
N ASN A 277 24.22 -22.65 -17.43
CA ASN A 277 25.26 -21.75 -16.93
C ASN A 277 25.22 -21.54 -15.41
N ARG A 278 25.84 -22.45 -14.67
CA ARG A 278 25.67 -22.54 -13.22
C ARG A 278 26.95 -22.65 -12.44
N ARG A 279 26.99 -21.97 -11.29
CA ARG A 279 28.04 -22.09 -10.27
C ARG A 279 27.42 -22.37 -8.89
N ILE A 280 27.91 -23.39 -8.21
CA ILE A 280 27.49 -23.75 -6.84
C ILE A 280 28.73 -24.06 -6.00
N GLU A 281 28.79 -23.53 -4.76
CA GLU A 281 29.85 -23.89 -3.82
C GLU A 281 29.52 -25.24 -3.15
N TRP A 282 28.31 -25.39 -2.59
CA TRP A 282 27.85 -26.64 -1.94
C TRP A 282 26.43 -27.05 -2.32
N ASP A 283 26.23 -28.34 -2.66
CA ASP A 283 24.92 -28.96 -2.96
C ASP A 283 24.80 -30.33 -2.25
N GLN A 284 23.72 -30.59 -1.50
CA GLN A 284 23.59 -31.84 -0.72
C GLN A 284 22.72 -32.94 -1.35
N HIS A 285 21.62 -32.58 -2.01
CA HIS A 285 20.71 -33.53 -2.65
C HIS A 285 20.09 -32.93 -3.91
N ARG A 286 20.43 -33.52 -5.06
CA ARG A 286 20.07 -32.92 -6.35
C ARG A 286 19.49 -33.92 -7.34
N ARG A 287 18.39 -33.52 -7.99
CA ARG A 287 17.84 -34.19 -9.18
C ARG A 287 17.69 -33.20 -10.33
N ILE A 288 18.29 -33.50 -11.47
CA ILE A 288 18.20 -32.64 -12.67
C ILE A 288 17.90 -33.46 -13.92
N GLY A 289 16.95 -33.01 -14.73
CA GLY A 289 16.72 -33.57 -16.06
C GLY A 289 17.89 -33.25 -16.99
N TRP A 290 18.05 -31.98 -17.35
CA TRP A 290 19.10 -31.52 -18.26
C TRP A 290 19.94 -30.38 -17.68
N ASP A 291 21.27 -30.45 -17.83
CA ASP A 291 22.25 -29.50 -17.27
C ASP A 291 23.32 -29.12 -18.33
N GLN A 292 23.59 -27.83 -18.50
CA GLN A 292 24.65 -27.33 -19.40
C GLN A 292 25.54 -26.26 -18.74
N ASN A 293 26.85 -26.37 -18.96
CA ASN A 293 27.87 -25.42 -18.50
C ASN A 293 27.86 -25.23 -16.97
N ARG A 294 28.24 -26.28 -16.26
CA ARG A 294 28.23 -26.33 -14.80
C ARG A 294 29.63 -26.30 -14.19
N ARG A 295 29.76 -25.55 -13.09
CA ARG A 295 30.87 -25.64 -12.12
C ARG A 295 30.33 -25.86 -10.70
N ILE A 296 30.80 -26.89 -10.00
CA ILE A 296 30.43 -27.17 -8.60
C ILE A 296 31.70 -27.52 -7.82
N GLU A 297 31.86 -26.94 -6.63
CA GLU A 297 33.00 -27.22 -5.74
C GLU A 297 32.74 -28.46 -4.87
N TRP A 298 31.55 -28.59 -4.26
CA TRP A 298 31.14 -29.77 -3.50
C TRP A 298 29.70 -30.22 -3.81
N ASP A 299 29.49 -31.52 -4.04
CA ASP A 299 28.19 -32.13 -4.41
C ASP A 299 28.03 -33.48 -3.69
N GLN A 300 26.93 -33.67 -2.96
CA GLN A 300 26.53 -34.95 -2.35
C GLN A 300 25.19 -35.43 -2.95
N ASN A 301 24.97 -36.75 -2.99
CA ASN A 301 23.71 -37.40 -3.42
C ASN A 301 23.04 -36.82 -4.68
N ARG A 302 23.66 -37.08 -5.83
CA ARG A 302 23.31 -36.49 -7.11
C ARG A 302 22.70 -37.49 -8.10
N ARG A 303 21.62 -37.08 -8.78
CA ARG A 303 21.06 -37.76 -9.96
C ARG A 303 20.83 -36.78 -11.10
N ILE A 304 21.39 -37.06 -12.27
CA ILE A 304 21.26 -36.22 -13.48
C ILE A 304 20.96 -37.15 -14.66
N GLU A 305 19.99 -36.78 -15.50
CA GLU A 305 19.64 -37.56 -16.68
C GLU A 305 20.53 -37.21 -17.88
N TRP A 306 20.79 -35.91 -18.13
CA TRP A 306 21.67 -35.43 -19.20
C TRP A 306 22.56 -34.25 -18.75
N ASP A 307 23.86 -34.28 -19.08
CA ASP A 307 24.87 -33.27 -18.68
C ASP A 307 25.82 -32.95 -19.83
N GLN A 308 25.94 -31.67 -20.22
CA GLN A 308 26.83 -31.20 -21.29
C GLN A 308 27.83 -30.13 -20.77
N ASN A 309 29.11 -30.25 -21.16
CA ASN A 309 30.22 -29.35 -20.79
C ASN A 309 30.46 -29.23 -19.27
N ARG A 310 30.79 -30.37 -18.64
CA ARG A 310 31.22 -30.42 -17.24
C ARG A 310 32.66 -29.96 -17.09
N ARG A 311 32.91 -28.93 -16.28
CA ARG A 311 34.25 -28.62 -15.76
C ARG A 311 34.23 -28.85 -14.24
N ILE A 312 35.06 -29.78 -13.78
CA ILE A 312 35.26 -30.10 -12.36
C ILE A 312 36.20 -29.05 -11.77
#